data_AF-A0A226F5Q5-F1
#
_entry.id   AF-A0A226F5Q5-F1
#
_cell.length_a   1.000
_cell.length_b   1.000
_cell.length_c   1.000
_cell.angle_alpha   90.00
_cell.angle_beta   90.00
_cell.angle_gamma   90.00
#
_symmetry.space_group_name_H-M   'P 1'
#
loop_
_entity.id
_entity.type
_entity.pdbx_description
1 polymer ?
#
loop_
_entity_poly.entity_id
_entity_poly.type
_entity_poly.pdbx_seq_one_letter_code
_entity_poly.pdbx_strand_id
1 'polypeptide(L)'
;MLIRSLLANTSLQTLTPFDALQRCTKFSEWLYPQRLTFDRVTWEPTPTPTPRSKLIPWYFLSILCAIWETSFVFILLQQLLSHKKDSEILMPTYVLLLSCCICYTLSTTICCAYHFNPEELCFVIRNMLRIKGPSNESSNLTGFYLHGIITFSITIPLAIFVVMILRPKFDPTYLLLRNVTMISSEMKDVGQANFN
;
A
#
# COMPACT_ATOMS: atom_id res chain seq x y z
N MET A 1 16.53 -19.04 -20.82
CA MET A 1 17.81 -19.12 -20.07
C MET A 1 18.37 -17.73 -19.72
N LEU A 2 18.34 -16.75 -20.63
CA LEU A 2 18.78 -15.36 -20.38
C LEU A 2 17.98 -14.58 -19.31
N ILE A 3 16.67 -14.81 -19.18
CA ILE A 3 15.84 -14.12 -18.17
C ILE A 3 16.22 -14.55 -16.75
N ARG A 4 16.61 -15.82 -16.57
CA ARG A 4 17.09 -16.33 -15.27
C ARG A 4 18.47 -15.78 -14.89
N SER A 5 19.37 -15.53 -15.84
CA SER A 5 20.68 -14.94 -15.54
C SER A 5 20.61 -13.42 -15.31
N LEU A 6 19.68 -12.71 -15.95
CA LEU A 6 19.38 -11.30 -15.66
C LEU A 6 18.73 -11.11 -14.28
N LEU A 7 17.85 -12.04 -13.87
CA LEU A 7 17.29 -12.06 -12.51
C LEU A 7 18.33 -12.47 -11.46
N ALA A 8 19.24 -13.39 -11.77
CA ALA A 8 20.26 -13.87 -10.83
C ALA A 8 21.36 -12.83 -10.54
N ASN A 9 21.79 -12.04 -11.54
CA ASN A 9 22.87 -11.05 -11.35
C ASN A 9 22.41 -9.70 -10.78
N THR A 10 21.11 -9.41 -10.74
CA THR A 10 20.58 -8.13 -10.18
C THR A 10 19.97 -8.29 -8.79
N SER A 11 19.67 -9.52 -8.36
CA SER A 11 18.84 -9.76 -7.17
C SER A 11 19.62 -9.90 -5.85
N LEU A 12 20.90 -10.26 -5.86
CA LEU A 12 21.56 -10.68 -4.61
C LEU A 12 22.51 -9.64 -3.98
N GLN A 13 23.02 -8.67 -4.75
CA GLN A 13 24.27 -8.03 -4.32
C GLN A 13 24.14 -6.85 -3.35
N THR A 14 22.94 -6.29 -3.10
CA THR A 14 22.76 -5.38 -1.95
C THR A 14 21.31 -5.34 -1.47
N LEU A 15 20.95 -6.24 -0.54
CA LEU A 15 19.68 -6.19 0.21
C LEU A 15 19.82 -5.25 1.42
N THR A 16 20.26 -4.01 1.20
CA THR A 16 20.35 -3.04 2.29
C THR A 16 19.02 -2.30 2.45
N PRO A 17 18.63 -1.89 3.67
CA PRO A 17 17.44 -1.08 3.89
C PRO A 17 17.38 0.17 3.01
N PHE A 18 18.54 0.77 2.78
CA PHE A 18 18.66 1.97 1.98
C PHE A 18 18.43 1.70 0.49
N ASP A 19 18.96 0.61 -0.06
CA ASP A 19 18.73 0.30 -1.47
C ASP A 19 17.27 -0.07 -1.72
N ALA A 20 16.61 -0.71 -0.74
CA ALA A 20 15.17 -0.90 -0.75
C ALA A 20 14.44 0.46 -0.77
N LEU A 21 14.79 1.38 0.13
CA LEU A 21 14.23 2.73 0.16
C LEU A 21 14.43 3.46 -1.19
N GLN A 22 15.64 3.41 -1.76
CA GLN A 22 15.91 4.03 -3.06
C GLN A 22 15.03 3.46 -4.17
N ARG A 23 14.82 2.15 -4.20
CA ARG A 23 13.94 1.48 -5.19
C ARG A 23 12.47 1.86 -4.95
N CYS A 24 12.01 1.85 -3.70
CA CYS A 24 10.67 2.34 -3.33
C CYS A 24 10.45 3.76 -3.83
N THR A 25 11.39 4.66 -3.54
CA THR A 25 11.33 6.06 -3.93
C THR A 25 11.24 6.20 -5.44
N LYS A 26 12.15 5.57 -6.21
CA LYS A 26 12.11 5.65 -7.69
C LYS A 26 10.79 5.15 -8.26
N PHE A 27 10.32 4.02 -7.77
CA PHE A 27 9.07 3.42 -8.23
C PHE A 27 7.87 4.34 -7.92
N SER A 28 7.83 4.89 -6.73
CA SER A 28 6.70 5.70 -6.28
C SER A 28 6.72 7.13 -6.86
N GLU A 29 7.89 7.73 -7.11
CA GLU A 29 8.04 8.97 -7.87
C GLU A 29 7.65 8.82 -9.35
N TRP A 30 7.84 7.63 -9.92
CA TRP A 30 7.39 7.33 -11.29
C TRP A 30 5.86 7.29 -11.40
N LEU A 31 5.17 6.82 -10.35
CA LEU A 31 3.71 6.74 -10.33
C LEU A 31 3.05 8.12 -10.17
N TYR A 32 3.59 8.98 -9.29
CA TYR A 32 3.03 10.30 -9.03
C TYR A 32 4.06 11.26 -8.41
N PRO A 33 3.94 12.57 -8.64
CA PRO A 33 4.74 13.57 -7.91
C PRO A 33 4.51 13.48 -6.40
N GLN A 34 5.60 13.46 -5.62
CA GLN A 34 5.56 13.30 -4.18
C GLN A 34 5.93 14.58 -3.42
N ARG A 35 5.55 14.66 -2.15
CA ARG A 35 5.93 15.75 -1.22
C ARG A 35 7.42 15.75 -0.85
N LEU A 36 8.07 14.61 -0.99
CA LEU A 36 9.50 14.41 -0.74
C LEU A 36 10.16 14.03 -2.06
N THR A 37 11.31 14.62 -2.36
CA THR A 37 12.14 14.26 -3.52
C THR A 37 13.54 13.94 -3.03
N PHE A 38 14.24 13.09 -3.77
CA PHE A 38 15.62 12.74 -3.45
C PHE A 38 16.54 13.25 -4.55
N ASP A 39 17.59 13.97 -4.15
CA ASP A 39 18.67 14.31 -5.07
C ASP A 39 19.29 13.02 -5.61
N ARG A 40 19.49 12.92 -6.93
CA ARG A 40 19.92 11.66 -7.54
C ARG A 40 21.41 11.37 -7.37
N VAL A 41 22.19 12.40 -7.05
CA VAL A 41 23.64 12.30 -6.86
C VAL A 41 23.95 12.01 -5.39
N THR A 42 23.36 12.79 -4.48
CA THR A 42 23.63 12.68 -3.03
C THR A 42 22.66 11.75 -2.31
N TRP A 43 21.49 11.48 -2.90
CA TRP A 43 20.36 10.80 -2.24
C TRP A 43 19.87 11.47 -0.97
N GLU A 44 20.21 12.75 -0.76
CA GLU A 44 19.63 13.49 0.35
C GLU A 44 18.17 13.81 0.06
N PRO A 45 17.26 13.57 1.02
CA PRO A 45 15.87 13.94 0.88
C PRO A 45 15.75 15.47 0.98
N THR A 46 14.93 16.03 0.11
CA THR A 46 14.53 17.44 0.12
C THR A 46 13.01 17.54 0.02
N PRO A 47 12.39 18.48 0.76
CA PRO A 47 11.01 18.83 0.50
C PRO A 47 10.87 19.23 -0.97
N THR A 48 9.89 18.67 -1.65
CA THR A 48 9.75 18.84 -3.09
C THR A 48 9.52 20.31 -3.45
N PRO A 49 10.35 20.95 -4.31
CA PRO A 49 10.15 22.34 -4.74
C PRO A 49 9.01 22.49 -5.76
N THR A 50 8.30 21.40 -6.05
CA THR A 50 7.27 21.34 -7.09
C THR A 50 6.02 22.13 -6.66
N PRO A 51 5.37 22.87 -7.58
CA PRO A 51 4.12 23.56 -7.28
C PRO A 51 3.07 22.61 -6.68
N ARG A 52 2.31 23.10 -5.68
CA ARG A 52 1.26 22.31 -5.00
C ARG A 52 0.23 21.73 -5.97
N SER A 53 0.01 22.35 -7.12
CA SER A 53 -0.91 21.87 -8.17
C SER A 53 -0.48 20.52 -8.77
N LYS A 54 0.81 20.20 -8.83
CA LYS A 54 1.28 18.90 -9.33
C LYS A 54 1.14 17.78 -8.30
N LEU A 55 0.86 18.11 -7.04
CA LEU A 55 0.59 17.15 -5.96
C LEU A 55 -0.88 16.74 -5.89
N ILE A 56 -1.75 17.23 -6.78
CA ILE A 56 -3.17 16.86 -6.82
C ILE A 56 -3.37 15.33 -6.83
N PRO A 57 -2.67 14.54 -7.67
CA PRO A 57 -2.83 13.09 -7.65
C PRO A 57 -2.49 12.46 -6.29
N TRP A 58 -1.46 12.98 -5.63
CA TRP A 58 -1.02 12.51 -4.31
C TRP A 58 -2.06 12.80 -3.21
N TYR A 59 -2.65 14.02 -3.22
CA TYR A 59 -3.72 14.36 -2.28
C TYR A 59 -4.97 13.53 -2.54
N PHE A 60 -5.34 13.35 -3.79
CA PHE A 60 -6.47 12.53 -4.19
C PHE A 60 -6.30 11.08 -3.71
N LEU A 61 -5.12 10.48 -3.93
CA LEU A 61 -4.81 9.13 -3.45
C LEU A 61 -4.84 9.02 -1.92
N SER A 62 -4.29 10.02 -1.22
CA SER A 62 -4.33 10.08 0.25
C SER A 62 -5.76 10.14 0.80
N ILE A 63 -6.62 10.96 0.19
CA ILE A 63 -8.04 11.08 0.57
C ILE A 63 -8.78 9.78 0.29
N LEU A 64 -8.57 9.17 -0.88
CA LEU A 64 -9.15 7.87 -1.20
C LEU A 64 -8.72 6.82 -0.18
N CYS A 65 -7.44 6.76 0.18
CA CYS A 65 -6.91 5.85 1.20
C CYS A 65 -7.67 5.99 2.53
N ALA A 66 -7.89 7.22 3.00
CA ALA A 66 -8.63 7.49 4.23
C ALA A 66 -10.13 7.12 4.11
N ILE A 67 -10.77 7.36 2.95
CA ILE A 67 -12.16 6.94 2.71
C ILE A 67 -12.27 5.42 2.76
N TRP A 68 -11.35 4.70 2.13
CA TRP A 68 -11.33 3.23 2.15
C TRP A 68 -11.09 2.69 3.55
N GLU A 69 -10.12 3.25 4.28
CA GLU A 69 -9.84 2.89 5.68
C GLU A 69 -11.08 3.05 6.57
N THR A 70 -11.69 4.24 6.56
CA THR A 70 -12.87 4.54 7.38
C THR A 70 -14.03 3.62 7.03
N SER A 71 -14.19 3.29 5.74
CA SER A 71 -15.20 2.35 5.28
C SER A 71 -14.98 0.94 5.83
N PHE A 72 -13.75 0.42 5.78
CA PHE A 72 -13.44 -0.91 6.33
C PHE A 72 -13.55 -0.96 7.84
N VAL A 73 -13.08 0.08 8.55
CA VAL A 73 -13.23 0.20 10.00
C VAL A 73 -14.71 0.23 10.38
N PHE A 74 -15.53 0.97 9.64
CA PHE A 74 -16.97 1.02 9.86
C PHE A 74 -17.62 -0.36 9.70
N ILE A 75 -17.29 -1.12 8.64
CA ILE A 75 -17.78 -2.50 8.48
C ILE A 75 -17.34 -3.37 9.66
N LEU A 76 -16.07 -3.32 10.06
CA LEU A 76 -15.59 -4.11 11.21
C LEU A 76 -16.35 -3.76 12.49
N LEU A 77 -16.57 -2.48 12.76
CA LEU A 77 -17.33 -2.03 13.92
C LEU A 77 -18.78 -2.50 13.86
N GLN A 78 -19.44 -2.40 12.70
CA GLN A 78 -20.79 -2.93 12.52
C GLN A 78 -20.85 -4.43 12.82
N GLN A 79 -19.88 -5.20 12.32
CA GLN A 79 -19.83 -6.64 12.57
C GLN A 79 -19.51 -6.99 14.03
N LEU A 80 -18.69 -6.18 14.70
CA LEU A 80 -18.35 -6.37 16.10
C LEU A 80 -19.52 -6.02 17.04
N LEU A 81 -20.26 -4.96 16.72
CA LEU A 81 -21.38 -4.45 17.52
C LEU A 81 -22.72 -5.12 17.20
N SER A 82 -22.86 -5.80 16.05
CA SER A 82 -24.10 -6.47 15.69
C SER A 82 -24.37 -7.64 16.63
N HIS A 83 -25.57 -7.62 17.24
CA HIS A 83 -26.05 -8.72 18.08
C HIS A 83 -26.25 -10.01 17.28
N LYS A 84 -26.56 -9.90 15.98
CA LYS A 84 -26.63 -11.03 15.04
C LYS A 84 -25.48 -10.90 14.05
N LYS A 85 -24.47 -11.75 14.21
CA LYS A 85 -23.38 -11.84 13.23
C LYS A 85 -23.93 -12.33 11.91
N ASP A 86 -23.43 -11.74 10.84
CA ASP A 86 -23.80 -12.12 9.49
C ASP A 86 -23.27 -13.52 9.19
N SER A 87 -24.17 -14.49 9.00
CA SER A 87 -23.80 -15.87 8.72
C SER A 87 -23.16 -16.05 7.35
N GLU A 88 -23.29 -15.07 6.45
CA GLU A 88 -22.67 -15.10 5.11
C GLU A 88 -21.19 -14.71 5.16
N ILE A 89 -20.74 -14.01 6.22
CA ILE A 89 -19.35 -13.59 6.36
C ILE A 89 -18.54 -14.75 6.95
N LEU A 90 -17.85 -15.46 6.07
CA LEU A 90 -16.92 -16.52 6.46
C LEU A 90 -15.71 -15.95 7.24
N MET A 91 -15.12 -16.77 8.11
CA MET A 91 -13.92 -16.41 8.88
C MET A 91 -12.77 -15.83 8.03
N PRO A 92 -12.45 -16.34 6.82
CA PRO A 92 -11.43 -15.75 5.96
C PRO A 92 -11.74 -14.31 5.55
N THR A 93 -13.01 -13.95 5.39
CA THR A 93 -13.42 -12.58 5.05
C THR A 93 -13.13 -11.61 6.20
N TYR A 94 -13.32 -12.04 7.45
CA TYR A 94 -12.92 -11.24 8.63
C TYR A 94 -11.41 -11.02 8.71
N VAL A 95 -10.62 -12.06 8.47
CA VAL A 95 -9.15 -11.96 8.46
C VAL A 95 -8.68 -11.04 7.34
N LEU A 96 -9.28 -11.15 6.15
CA LEU A 96 -9.00 -10.27 5.03
C LEU A 96 -9.33 -8.82 5.36
N LEU A 97 -10.52 -8.56 5.91
CA LEU A 97 -10.97 -7.21 6.27
C LEU A 97 -10.08 -6.58 7.35
N LEU A 98 -9.69 -7.35 8.38
CA LEU A 98 -8.76 -6.91 9.41
C LEU A 98 -7.38 -6.58 8.82
N SER A 99 -6.88 -7.44 7.92
CA SER A 99 -5.60 -7.22 7.24
C SER A 99 -5.64 -5.95 6.39
N CYS A 100 -6.74 -5.74 5.64
CA CYS A 100 -6.96 -4.50 4.90
C CYS A 100 -6.94 -3.28 5.83
N CYS A 101 -7.67 -3.30 6.95
CA CYS A 101 -7.63 -2.21 7.92
C CYS A 101 -6.22 -1.88 8.40
N ILE A 102 -5.42 -2.88 8.79
CA ILE A 102 -4.04 -2.67 9.21
C ILE A 102 -3.22 -2.00 8.09
N CYS A 103 -3.33 -2.50 6.85
CA CYS A 103 -2.61 -1.95 5.71
C CYS A 103 -3.02 -0.51 5.41
N TYR A 104 -4.32 -0.20 5.43
CA TYR A 104 -4.83 1.13 5.17
C TYR A 104 -4.48 2.10 6.31
N THR A 105 -4.54 1.69 7.58
CA THR A 105 -4.09 2.52 8.71
C THR A 105 -2.61 2.86 8.64
N LEU A 106 -1.76 1.89 8.30
CA LEU A 106 -0.33 2.16 8.08
C LEU A 106 -0.14 3.14 6.93
N SER A 107 -0.85 2.95 5.82
CA SER A 107 -0.78 3.81 4.64
C SER A 107 -1.24 5.23 4.94
N THR A 108 -2.40 5.41 5.59
CA THR A 108 -2.92 6.72 6.01
C THR A 108 -1.98 7.39 7.01
N THR A 109 -1.40 6.65 7.95
CA THR A 109 -0.40 7.19 8.89
C THR A 109 0.82 7.73 8.15
N ILE A 110 1.34 6.98 7.17
CA ILE A 110 2.45 7.43 6.32
C ILE A 110 2.04 8.69 5.53
N CYS A 111 0.86 8.70 4.90
CA CYS A 111 0.36 9.86 4.17
C CYS A 111 0.26 11.10 5.08
N CYS A 112 -0.26 10.95 6.30
CA CYS A 112 -0.32 12.00 7.31
C CYS A 112 1.07 12.50 7.69
N ALA A 113 2.01 11.59 7.97
CA ALA A 113 3.39 11.97 8.29
C ALA A 113 4.04 12.78 7.16
N TYR A 114 3.86 12.35 5.91
CA TYR A 114 4.34 13.08 4.72
C TYR A 114 3.66 14.43 4.52
N HIS A 115 2.39 14.56 4.94
CA HIS A 115 1.63 15.80 4.82
C HIS A 115 2.06 16.84 5.85
N PHE A 116 2.10 16.43 7.12
CA PHE A 116 2.27 17.34 8.26
C PHE A 116 3.73 17.56 8.61
N ASN A 117 4.58 16.54 8.47
CA ASN A 117 5.95 16.56 8.99
C ASN A 117 7.01 16.23 7.91
N PRO A 118 6.98 16.87 6.71
CA PRO A 118 7.93 16.55 5.65
C PRO A 118 9.39 16.88 6.02
N GLU A 119 9.60 17.92 6.83
CA GLU A 119 10.94 18.33 7.29
C GLU A 119 11.52 17.36 8.32
N GLU A 120 10.70 16.91 9.28
CA GLU A 120 11.11 15.90 10.27
C GLU A 120 11.44 14.58 9.58
N LEU A 121 10.64 14.17 8.58
CA LEU A 121 10.94 12.99 7.77
C LEU A 121 12.27 13.15 7.00
N CYS A 122 12.51 14.30 6.37
CA CYS A 122 13.81 14.59 5.74
C CYS A 122 14.96 14.46 6.76
N PHE A 123 14.78 15.03 7.95
CA PHE A 123 15.76 14.98 9.02
C PHE A 123 16.05 13.54 9.47
N VAL A 124 15.02 12.73 9.73
CA VAL A 124 15.17 11.32 10.11
C VAL A 124 15.91 10.55 9.02
N ILE A 125 15.50 10.68 7.75
CA ILE A 125 16.14 9.99 6.62
C ILE A 125 17.60 10.44 6.46
N ARG A 126 17.90 11.74 6.60
CA ARG A 126 19.29 12.26 6.58
C ARG A 126 20.16 11.69 7.69
N ASN A 127 19.62 11.56 8.90
CA ASN A 127 20.35 10.95 10.00
C ASN A 127 20.61 9.46 9.74
N MET A 128 19.62 8.72 9.24
CA MET A 128 19.82 7.32 8.84
C MET A 128 20.89 7.20 7.74
N LEU A 129 20.89 8.10 6.77
CA LEU A 129 21.90 8.19 5.70
C LEU A 129 23.32 8.40 6.25
N ARG A 130 23.48 9.29 7.23
CA ARG A 130 24.78 9.56 7.87
C ARG A 130 25.27 8.38 8.70
N ILE A 131 24.36 7.71 9.41
CA ILE A 131 24.68 6.52 10.22
C ILE A 131 25.08 5.33 9.32
N LYS A 132 24.59 5.25 8.08
CA LYS A 132 24.98 4.24 7.09
C LYS A 132 26.46 4.33 6.65
N GLY A 133 27.17 5.44 6.92
CA GLY A 133 28.62 5.52 6.67
C GLY A 133 29.40 4.42 7.40
N PRO A 134 30.71 4.26 7.13
CA PRO A 134 31.46 3.05 6.71
C PRO A 134 31.15 1.69 7.40
N SER A 135 29.94 1.47 7.91
CA SER A 135 29.52 0.20 8.47
C SER A 135 29.40 -0.80 7.33
N ASN A 136 30.37 -1.71 7.27
CA ASN A 136 30.33 -2.92 6.44
C ASN A 136 29.26 -3.90 6.99
N GLU A 137 28.05 -3.41 7.28
CA GLU A 137 26.96 -4.28 7.71
C GLU A 137 26.45 -5.07 6.51
N SER A 138 26.91 -6.31 6.43
CA SER A 138 26.42 -7.35 5.55
C SER A 138 24.93 -7.58 5.81
N SER A 139 24.08 -7.25 4.82
CA SER A 139 22.67 -7.66 4.72
C SER A 139 21.91 -7.77 6.06
N ASN A 140 21.33 -6.66 6.52
CA ASN A 140 20.46 -6.69 7.69
C ASN A 140 19.07 -7.25 7.33
N LEU A 141 18.47 -8.02 8.25
CA LEU A 141 17.08 -8.52 8.17
C LEU A 141 16.09 -7.42 7.75
N THR A 142 16.34 -6.19 8.18
CA THR A 142 15.59 -4.98 7.81
C THR A 142 15.56 -4.73 6.30
N GLY A 143 16.66 -4.97 5.60
CA GLY A 143 16.73 -4.79 4.15
C GLY A 143 15.91 -5.82 3.40
N PHE A 144 15.96 -7.09 3.83
CA PHE A 144 15.09 -8.14 3.31
C PHE A 144 13.61 -7.81 3.56
N TYR A 145 13.27 -7.33 4.75
CA TYR A 145 11.91 -6.90 5.09
C TYR A 145 11.41 -5.78 4.17
N LEU A 146 12.20 -4.74 3.94
CA LEU A 146 11.83 -3.63 3.06
C LEU A 146 11.71 -4.05 1.59
N HIS A 147 12.61 -4.90 1.10
CA HIS A 147 12.47 -5.48 -0.25
C HIS A 147 11.24 -6.38 -0.39
N GLY A 148 10.93 -7.13 0.67
CA GLY A 148 9.69 -7.88 0.80
C GLY A 148 8.48 -6.95 0.66
N ILE A 149 8.44 -5.84 1.39
CA ILE A 149 7.36 -4.84 1.30
C ILE A 149 7.17 -4.35 -0.13
N ILE A 150 8.24 -4.00 -0.86
CA ILE A 150 8.10 -3.58 -2.28
C ILE A 150 7.40 -4.64 -3.11
N THR A 151 7.88 -5.88 -2.98
CA THR A 151 7.35 -7.02 -3.72
C THR A 151 5.88 -7.24 -3.36
N PHE A 152 5.56 -7.27 -2.06
CA PHE A 152 4.21 -7.42 -1.54
C PHE A 152 3.28 -6.31 -2.02
N SER A 153 3.71 -5.05 -2.01
CA SER A 153 2.92 -3.91 -2.48
C SER A 153 2.53 -4.03 -3.96
N ILE A 154 3.31 -4.74 -4.77
CA ILE A 154 3.00 -4.99 -6.18
C ILE A 154 2.18 -6.28 -6.33
N THR A 155 2.59 -7.37 -5.67
CA THR A 155 1.99 -8.68 -5.88
C THR A 155 0.65 -8.84 -5.17
N ILE A 156 0.44 -8.20 -4.02
CA ILE A 156 -0.81 -8.33 -3.26
C ILE A 156 -2.00 -7.73 -4.03
N PRO A 157 -1.95 -6.48 -4.54
CA PRO A 157 -3.07 -5.94 -5.31
C PRO A 157 -3.38 -6.79 -6.55
N LEU A 158 -2.35 -7.31 -7.24
CA LEU A 158 -2.52 -8.21 -8.37
C LEU A 158 -3.16 -9.54 -7.94
N ALA A 159 -2.71 -10.13 -6.84
CA ALA A 159 -3.27 -11.37 -6.31
C ALA A 159 -4.72 -11.18 -5.85
N ILE A 160 -5.02 -10.09 -5.15
CA ILE A 160 -6.38 -9.72 -4.74
C ILE A 160 -7.26 -9.54 -5.98
N PHE A 161 -6.78 -8.83 -7.01
CA PHE A 161 -7.52 -8.66 -8.26
C PHE A 161 -7.83 -9.99 -8.95
N VAL A 162 -6.85 -10.90 -9.03
CA VAL A 162 -7.06 -12.25 -9.58
C VAL A 162 -8.05 -13.05 -8.72
N VAL A 163 -7.93 -12.99 -7.39
CA VAL A 163 -8.87 -13.65 -6.47
C VAL A 163 -10.28 -13.09 -6.63
N MET A 164 -10.44 -11.77 -6.77
CA MET A 164 -11.75 -11.14 -6.99
C MET A 164 -12.38 -11.59 -8.31
N ILE A 165 -11.60 -11.71 -9.40
CA ILE A 165 -12.09 -12.23 -10.68
C ILE A 165 -12.50 -13.70 -10.55
N LEU A 166 -11.66 -14.53 -9.92
CA LEU A 166 -11.91 -15.98 -9.80
C LEU A 166 -12.99 -16.31 -8.77
N ARG A 167 -13.16 -15.45 -7.77
CA ARG A 167 -14.02 -15.65 -6.60
C ARG A 167 -14.76 -14.35 -6.25
N PRO A 168 -15.74 -13.91 -7.06
CA PRO A 168 -16.45 -12.64 -6.83
C PRO A 168 -17.10 -12.52 -5.44
N LYS A 169 -17.47 -13.65 -4.82
CA LYS A 169 -18.02 -13.71 -3.45
C LYS A 169 -17.04 -13.24 -2.35
N PHE A 170 -15.74 -13.19 -2.64
CA PHE A 170 -14.71 -12.73 -1.71
C PHE A 170 -14.33 -11.26 -1.91
N ASP A 171 -14.98 -10.56 -2.84
CA ASP A 171 -14.74 -9.15 -3.05
C ASP A 171 -15.20 -8.33 -1.83
N PRO A 172 -14.31 -7.67 -1.08
CA PRO A 172 -14.71 -6.86 0.07
C PRO A 172 -15.55 -5.64 -0.34
N THR A 173 -15.50 -5.21 -1.60
CA THR A 173 -16.38 -4.16 -2.13
C THR A 173 -17.84 -4.61 -2.20
N TYR A 174 -18.12 -5.91 -2.30
CA TYR A 174 -19.48 -6.43 -2.15
C TYR A 174 -20.08 -6.04 -0.80
N LEU A 175 -19.29 -6.13 0.29
CA LEU A 175 -19.75 -5.75 1.63
C LEU A 175 -20.04 -4.25 1.75
N LEU A 176 -19.31 -3.42 1.00
CA LEU A 176 -19.55 -1.98 0.94
C LEU A 176 -20.80 -1.64 0.13
N LEU A 177 -20.95 -2.26 -1.03
CA LEU A 177 -22.01 -1.92 -1.99
C LEU A 177 -23.36 -2.56 -1.66
N ARG A 178 -23.40 -3.67 -0.92
CA ARG A 178 -24.67 -4.34 -0.58
C ARG A 178 -25.65 -3.41 0.16
N ASN A 179 -25.13 -2.57 1.05
CA ASN A 179 -25.92 -1.64 1.88
C ASN A 179 -26.23 -0.31 1.19
N VAL A 180 -25.70 -0.05 -0.01
CA VAL A 180 -25.99 1.16 -0.78
C VAL A 180 -27.33 0.96 -1.51
N THR A 181 -28.37 1.64 -1.06
CA THR A 181 -29.73 1.58 -1.66
C THR A 181 -29.83 2.26 -3.03
N MET A 182 -28.85 3.08 -3.39
CA MET A 182 -28.80 3.80 -4.66
C MET A 182 -28.51 2.89 -5.87
N ILE A 183 -27.94 1.70 -5.64
CA ILE A 183 -27.64 0.71 -6.69
C ILE A 183 -28.78 -0.31 -6.71
N SER A 184 -29.44 -0.48 -7.85
CA SER A 184 -30.57 -1.42 -7.99
C SER A 184 -30.13 -2.85 -7.70
N SER A 185 -31.04 -3.66 -7.15
CA SER A 185 -30.80 -5.09 -6.89
C SER A 185 -30.42 -5.84 -8.17
N GLU A 186 -31.01 -5.47 -9.31
CA GLU A 186 -30.70 -6.09 -10.61
C GLU A 186 -29.22 -5.90 -11.01
N MET A 187 -28.62 -4.73 -10.75
CA MET A 187 -27.18 -4.53 -11.02
C MET A 187 -26.29 -5.27 -10.02
N LYS A 188 -26.78 -5.56 -8.82
CA LYS A 188 -26.07 -6.38 -7.82
C LYS A 188 -26.10 -7.87 -8.19
N ASP A 189 -27.22 -8.33 -8.76
CA ASP A 189 -27.44 -9.74 -9.09
C ASP A 189 -26.83 -10.17 -10.42
N VAL A 190 -26.72 -9.27 -11.42
CA VAL A 190 -26.08 -9.55 -12.72
C VAL A 190 -24.59 -9.94 -12.58
N GLY A 191 -23.93 -9.49 -11.51
CA GLY A 191 -22.57 -9.94 -11.16
C GLY A 191 -22.51 -11.35 -10.59
N GLN A 192 -23.60 -11.86 -10.01
CA GLN A 192 -23.69 -13.18 -9.38
C GLN A 192 -24.30 -14.26 -10.29
N ALA A 193 -25.22 -13.90 -11.19
CA ALA A 193 -25.95 -14.85 -12.03
C ALA A 193 -25.12 -15.50 -13.16
N ASN A 194 -23.99 -14.90 -13.55
CA ASN A 194 -23.15 -15.39 -14.65
C ASN A 194 -22.08 -16.44 -14.25
N PHE A 195 -22.06 -16.89 -12.99
CA PHE A 195 -20.99 -17.76 -12.48
C PHE A 195 -21.48 -19.00 -11.71
N ASN A 196 -22.74 -19.39 -11.90
CA ASN A 196 -23.25 -20.70 -11.47
C ASN A 196 -23.13 -21.73 -12.59
#